data_AF-A0A947C4J4-F1
#
_entry.id   AF-A0A947C4J4-F1
#
_cell.length_a   1.000
_cell.length_b   1.000
_cell.length_c   1.000
_cell.angle_alpha   90.00
_cell.angle_beta   90.00
_cell.angle_gamma   90.00
#
_symmetry.space_group_name_H-M   'P 1'
#
loop_
_entity.id
_entity.type
_entity.pdbx_description
1 polymer ?
#
loop_
_entity_poly.entity_id
_entity_poly.type
_entity_poly.pdbx_seq_one_letter_code
_entity_poly.pdbx_strand_id
1 'polypeptide(L)'
;MIDPKLELYYRNMRDMFRSEGWKQLLEDLNSNAVLINSVELTKDVEDLHFRKGQLSIIANLLNLEAQLDTAEQQQLEDAQEEATE
;
A
#
# COMPACT_ATOMS: atom_id res chain seq x y z
N MET A 1 -19.99 -2.18 -16.45
CA MET A 1 -18.99 -1.20 -16.94
C MET A 1 -18.43 -0.46 -15.73
N ILE A 2 -17.11 -0.41 -15.57
CA ILE A 2 -16.47 0.24 -14.40
C ILE A 2 -16.74 1.76 -14.42
N ASP A 3 -16.95 2.35 -13.24
CA ASP A 3 -17.15 3.79 -13.10
C ASP A 3 -15.93 4.58 -13.62
N PRO A 4 -16.10 5.58 -14.51
CA PRO A 4 -14.98 6.33 -15.09
C PRO A 4 -14.10 7.08 -14.07
N LYS A 5 -14.64 7.48 -12.91
CA LYS A 5 -13.83 8.13 -11.87
C LYS A 5 -12.94 7.11 -11.17
N LEU A 6 -13.43 5.89 -10.99
CA LEU A 6 -12.65 4.79 -10.42
C LEU A 6 -11.50 4.39 -11.36
N GLU A 7 -11.76 4.29 -12.67
CA GLU A 7 -10.70 4.04 -13.66
C GLU A 7 -9.63 5.14 -13.66
N LEU A 8 -10.05 6.42 -13.60
CA LEU A 8 -9.13 7.55 -13.45
C LEU A 8 -8.31 7.45 -12.16
N TYR A 9 -8.92 7.02 -11.05
CA TYR A 9 -8.23 6.83 -9.78
C TYR A 9 -7.12 5.78 -9.91
N TYR A 10 -7.41 4.57 -10.43
CA TYR A 10 -6.40 3.53 -10.63
C TYR A 10 -5.26 3.99 -11.53
N ARG A 11 -5.58 4.69 -12.63
CA ARG A 11 -4.56 5.24 -13.53
C ARG A 11 -3.62 6.22 -12.81
N ASN A 12 -4.19 7.18 -12.06
CA ASN A 12 -3.38 8.14 -11.31
C ASN A 12 -2.48 7.46 -10.28
N MET A 13 -2.96 6.41 -9.61
CA MET A 13 -2.16 5.64 -8.66
C MET A 13 -1.02 4.89 -9.37
N ARG A 14 -1.29 4.26 -10.51
CA ARG A 14 -0.25 3.59 -11.31
C ARG A 14 0.82 4.57 -11.82
N ASP A 15 0.44 5.78 -12.20
CA ASP A 15 1.39 6.82 -12.59
C ASP A 15 2.28 7.25 -11.41
N MET A 16 1.70 7.38 -10.22
CA MET A 16 2.46 7.64 -8.99
C MET A 16 3.43 6.49 -8.68
N PHE A 17 2.99 5.23 -8.75
CA PHE A 17 3.83 4.07 -8.44
C PHE A 17 5.04 3.93 -9.35
N ARG A 18 4.89 4.33 -10.62
CA ARG A 18 5.97 4.32 -11.60
C ARG A 18 6.99 5.44 -11.40
N SER A 19 6.65 6.48 -10.65
CA SER A 19 7.54 7.62 -10.42
C SER A 19 8.77 7.19 -9.62
N GLU A 20 9.94 7.75 -9.97
CA GLU A 20 11.18 7.47 -9.24
C GLU A 20 11.11 7.92 -7.78
N GLY A 21 10.41 9.01 -7.49
CA GLY A 21 10.20 9.48 -6.12
C GLY A 21 9.41 8.50 -5.26
N TRP A 22 8.43 7.79 -5.83
CA TRP A 22 7.71 6.74 -5.09
C TRP A 22 8.62 5.56 -4.75
N LYS A 23 9.44 5.10 -5.70
CA LYS A 23 10.40 4.00 -5.46
C LYS A 23 11.40 4.37 -4.36
N GLN A 24 11.95 5.58 -4.42
CA GLN A 24 12.84 6.11 -3.38
C GLN A 24 12.15 6.16 -2.00
N LEU A 25 10.88 6.59 -1.95
CA LEU A 25 10.11 6.55 -0.72
C LEU A 25 9.98 5.13 -0.17
N LEU A 26 9.68 4.12 -1.01
CA LEU A 26 9.60 2.73 -0.56
C LEU A 26 10.95 2.21 -0.02
N GLU A 27 12.07 2.61 -0.63
CA GLU A 27 13.42 2.27 -0.14
C GLU A 27 13.70 2.88 1.23
N ASP A 28 13.35 4.16 1.42
CA ASP A 28 13.48 4.86 2.70
C ASP A 28 12.61 4.22 3.78
N LEU A 29 11.36 3.87 3.44
CA LEU A 29 10.42 3.21 4.35
C LEU A 29 10.91 1.82 4.77
N ASN A 30 11.47 1.04 3.84
CA ASN A 30 12.08 -0.25 4.14
C ASN A 30 13.26 -0.11 5.10
N SER A 31 14.14 0.87 4.83
CA SER A 31 15.30 1.15 5.69
C SER A 31 14.86 1.56 7.11
N ASN A 32 13.83 2.41 7.21
CA ASN A 32 13.26 2.82 8.49
C ASN A 32 12.59 1.65 9.23
N ALA A 33 11.88 0.77 8.54
CA ALA A 33 11.22 -0.38 9.16
C ALA A 33 12.20 -1.29 9.89
N VAL A 34 13.41 -1.49 9.35
CA VAL A 34 14.47 -2.28 10.00
C VAL A 34 14.87 -1.68 11.35
N LEU A 35 15.04 -0.36 11.42
CA LEU A 35 15.42 0.33 12.66
C LEU A 35 14.29 0.36 13.69
N ILE A 36 13.04 0.54 13.23
CA ILE A 36 11.87 0.58 14.10
C ILE A 36 11.59 -0.80 14.70
N ASN A 37 11.80 -1.86 13.91
CA ASN A 37 11.64 -3.26 14.31
C ASN A 37 12.82 -3.77 15.16
N SER A 38 13.13 -3.06 16.25
CA SER A 38 14.19 -3.40 17.18
C SER A 38 13.67 -3.48 18.62
N VAL A 39 13.66 -4.69 19.16
CA VAL A 39 13.32 -4.94 20.58
C VAL A 39 14.36 -4.33 21.50
N GLU A 40 15.63 -4.33 21.11
CA GLU A 40 16.73 -3.74 21.89
C GLU A 40 16.54 -2.23 22.11
N LEU A 41 16.02 -1.53 21.10
CA LEU A 41 15.76 -0.09 21.18
C LEU A 41 14.40 0.24 21.83
N THR A 42 13.60 -0.78 22.17
CA THR A 42 12.27 -0.60 22.76
C THR A 42 12.39 -0.33 24.25
N LYS A 43 11.92 0.83 24.70
CA LYS A 43 12.11 1.29 26.09
C LYS A 43 11.14 0.66 27.08
N ASP A 44 9.88 0.54 26.67
CA ASP A 44 8.77 0.07 27.48
C ASP A 44 7.62 -0.41 26.58
N VAL A 45 6.50 -0.77 27.20
CA VAL A 45 5.31 -1.29 26.51
C VAL A 45 4.62 -0.22 25.66
N GLU A 46 4.64 1.04 26.08
CA GLU A 46 4.03 2.13 25.31
C GLU A 46 4.85 2.42 24.05
N ASP A 47 6.19 2.43 24.17
CA ASP A 47 7.11 2.51 23.02
C ASP A 47 6.94 1.32 22.08
N LEU A 48 6.71 0.11 22.62
CA LEU A 48 6.41 -1.07 21.79
C LEU A 48 5.13 -0.88 20.96
N HIS A 49 4.05 -0.39 21.58
CA HIS A 49 2.79 -0.13 20.88
C HIS A 49 2.93 0.97 19.82
N PHE A 50 3.68 2.03 20.14
CA PHE A 50 4.00 3.10 19.21
C PHE A 50 4.77 2.57 17.98
N ARG A 51 5.86 1.82 18.21
CA ARG A 51 6.67 1.19 17.14
C ARG A 51 5.84 0.23 16.29
N LYS A 52 4.97 -0.57 16.90
CA LYS A 52 4.05 -1.46 16.18
C LYS A 52 3.11 -0.67 15.26
N GLY A 53 2.60 0.47 15.73
CA GLY A 53 1.78 1.38 14.93
C GLY A 53 2.55 1.92 13.71
N GLN A 54 3.79 2.37 13.92
CA GLN A 54 4.65 2.84 12.83
C GLN A 54 4.89 1.74 11.78
N LEU A 55 5.24 0.52 12.21
CA LEU A 55 5.43 -0.62 11.32
C LEU A 55 4.15 -0.96 10.54
N SER A 56 2.98 -0.86 11.18
CA SER A 56 1.69 -1.10 10.50
C SER A 56 1.45 -0.10 9.38
N ILE A 57 1.75 1.19 9.58
CA ILE A 57 1.59 2.21 8.53
C ILE A 57 2.59 2.00 7.39
N ILE A 58 3.85 1.70 7.72
CA ILE A 58 4.87 1.39 6.72
C ILE A 58 4.45 0.18 5.89
N ALA A 59 4.01 -0.91 6.54
CA ALA A 59 3.55 -2.10 5.85
C ALA A 59 2.36 -1.80 4.92
N ASN A 60 1.42 -0.94 5.33
CA ASN A 60 0.32 -0.53 4.45
C ASN A 60 0.82 0.20 3.19
N LEU A 61 1.77 1.13 3.32
CA LEU A 61 2.34 1.86 2.18
C LEU A 61 3.13 0.94 1.25
N LEU A 62 3.95 0.04 1.80
CA LEU A 62 4.72 -0.93 1.02
C LEU A 62 3.84 -1.89 0.21
N ASN A 63 2.64 -2.20 0.71
CA ASN A 63 1.70 -3.12 0.05
C ASN A 63 0.62 -2.42 -0.78
N LEU A 64 0.59 -1.08 -0.80
CA LEU A 64 -0.51 -0.31 -1.39
C LEU A 64 -0.72 -0.63 -2.88
N GLU A 65 0.37 -0.78 -3.64
CA GLU A 65 0.31 -1.12 -5.07
C GLU A 65 -0.36 -2.47 -5.29
N ALA A 66 0.11 -3.53 -4.62
CA ALA A 66 -0.47 -4.86 -4.72
C ALA A 66 -1.94 -4.93 -4.28
N GLN A 67 -2.30 -4.16 -3.24
CA GLN A 67 -3.68 -4.05 -2.77
C GLN A 67 -4.58 -3.41 -3.83
N LEU A 68 -4.12 -2.34 -4.48
CA LEU A 68 -4.88 -1.69 -5.55
C LEU A 68 -4.98 -2.55 -6.81
N ASP A 69 -3.92 -3.25 -7.20
CA ASP A 69 -3.95 -4.17 -8.33
C ASP A 69 -4.96 -5.29 -8.11
N THR A 70 -4.98 -5.86 -6.89
CA THR A 70 -5.96 -6.90 -6.51
C THR A 70 -7.38 -6.35 -6.54
N ALA A 71 -7.59 -5.15 -5.99
CA ALA A 71 -8.91 -4.52 -5.98
C ALA A 71 -9.40 -4.20 -7.41
N GLU A 72 -8.54 -3.70 -8.28
CA GLU A 72 -8.88 -3.41 -9.67
C GLU A 72 -9.23 -4.69 -10.45
N GLN A 73 -8.45 -5.76 -10.26
CA GLN A 73 -8.73 -7.04 -10.90
C GLN A 73 -10.10 -7.59 -10.50
N GLN A 74 -10.43 -7.56 -9.20
CA GLN A 74 -11.74 -8.00 -8.72
C GLN A 74 -12.88 -7.19 -9.38
N GLN A 75 -12.73 -5.87 -9.48
CA GLN A 75 -13.74 -5.02 -10.13
C GLN A 75 -13.90 -5.32 -11.63
N LEU A 76 -12.81 -5.69 -12.31
CA LEU A 76 -12.87 -6.12 -13.71
C LEU A 76 -13.58 -7.46 -13.87
N GLU A 77 -13.33 -8.40 -12.96
CA GLU A 77 -13.99 -9.71 -12.94
C GLU A 77 -15.50 -9.56 -12.68
N ASP A 78 -15.89 -8.81 -11.63
CA ASP A 78 -17.30 -8.55 -11.30
C ASP A 78 -18.04 -7.90 -12.49
N ALA A 79 -17.41 -6.91 -13.14
CA ALA A 79 -18.00 -6.21 -14.29
C ALA A 79 -18.11 -7.08 -15.56
N GLN A 80 -17.30 -8.14 -15.68
CA GLN A 80 -17.39 -9.11 -16.77
C GLN A 80 -18.52 -10.10 -16.51
N GLU A 81 -18.65 -10.60 -15.28
CA GLU A 81 -19.74 -11.49 -14.89
C GLU A 81 -21.11 -10.84 -15.14
N GLU A 82 -21.30 -9.59 -14.68
CA GLU A 82 -22.52 -8.80 -14.94
C GLU A 82 -22.83 -8.59 -16.44
N ALA A 83 -21.82 -8.60 -17.31
CA ALA A 83 -22.00 -8.42 -18.75
C ALA A 83 -22.34 -9.73 -19.49
N THR A 84 -22.11 -10.87 -18.85
CA THR A 84 -22.40 -12.21 -19.39
C THR A 84 -23.74 -12.77 -18.95
N GLU A 85 -24.40 -12.15 -17.95
CA GLU A 85 -25.79 -12.39 -17.53
C GLU A 85 -26.80 -11.54 -18.32
#